data_AF-A0A3L7PDR5-F1
#
_entry.id   AF-A0A3L7PDR5-F1
#
_cell.length_a   1.000
_cell.length_b   1.000
_cell.length_c   1.000
_cell.angle_alpha   90.00
_cell.angle_beta   90.00
_cell.angle_gamma   90.00
#
_symmetry.space_group_name_H-M   'P 1'
#
loop_
_entity.id
_entity.type
_entity.pdbx_description
1 polymer ?
#
loop_
_entity_poly.entity_id
_entity_poly.type
_entity_poly.pdbx_seq_one_letter_code
_entity_poly.pdbx_strand_id
1 'polypeptide(L)'
;MSEPDFRAIFNQPPPEPSVAETLLRRNLQEKSAELKTLWEKVNGEWGYEDPVYRFYAQSFKVYAVQELTLEIVTCLESLVPERKFHPFFQKILAEGTGREFSMADNRRWVEAAAPTIEAFQHARFFLDMACRYTPPPPAGTAMDSGWAALRSLYEIW
;
A
#
# COMPACT_ATOMS: atom_id res chain seq x y z
N MET A 1 16.06 -40.05 23.84
CA MET A 1 15.72 -38.99 22.86
C MET A 1 16.63 -37.82 23.15
N SER A 2 17.55 -37.48 22.25
CA SER A 2 18.36 -36.26 22.41
C SER A 2 17.49 -35.03 22.18
N GLU A 3 17.69 -33.99 22.98
CA GLU A 3 17.07 -32.67 22.76
C GLU A 3 17.39 -32.17 21.34
N PRO A 4 16.43 -31.54 20.64
CA PRO A 4 16.71 -30.86 19.39
C PRO A 4 17.77 -29.79 19.63
N ASP A 5 18.84 -29.79 18.83
CA ASP A 5 19.80 -28.69 18.84
C ASP A 5 19.16 -27.46 18.19
N PHE A 6 18.42 -26.70 18.99
CA PHE A 6 17.76 -25.48 18.56
C PHE A 6 18.75 -24.46 17.99
N ARG A 7 20.04 -24.52 18.38
CA ARG A 7 21.07 -23.62 17.82
C ARG A 7 21.35 -23.91 16.35
N ALA A 8 21.24 -25.16 15.91
CA ALA A 8 21.38 -25.53 14.50
C ALA A 8 20.20 -25.03 13.64
N ILE A 9 19.02 -24.83 14.23
CA ILE A 9 17.84 -24.29 13.55
C ILE A 9 17.97 -22.77 13.35
N PHE A 10 18.49 -22.05 14.34
CA PHE A 10 18.67 -20.59 14.27
C PHE A 10 19.93 -20.14 13.51
N ASN A 11 20.89 -21.04 13.26
CA ASN A 11 22.12 -20.74 12.53
C ASN A 11 22.03 -21.05 11.02
N GLN A 12 20.87 -21.41 10.49
CA GLN A 12 20.73 -21.52 9.04
C GLN A 12 20.74 -20.13 8.41
N PRO A 13 21.46 -19.94 7.28
CA PRO A 13 21.33 -18.70 6.52
C PRO A 13 19.86 -18.50 6.16
N PRO A 14 19.40 -17.23 6.13
CA PRO A 14 18.04 -16.93 5.70
C PRO A 14 17.79 -17.58 4.33
N PRO A 15 16.59 -18.15 4.09
CA PRO A 15 16.27 -18.70 2.79
C PRO A 15 16.43 -17.62 1.72
N GLU A 16 16.85 -18.04 0.53
CA GLU A 16 16.95 -17.15 -0.63
C GLU A 16 15.59 -16.51 -0.94
N PRO A 17 15.55 -15.22 -1.34
CA PRO A 17 14.31 -14.55 -1.69
C PRO A 17 13.58 -15.28 -2.83
N SER A 18 12.25 -15.39 -2.72
CA SER A 18 11.42 -15.86 -3.82
C SER A 18 11.57 -14.97 -5.07
N VAL A 19 11.14 -15.45 -6.24
CA VAL A 19 11.12 -14.66 -7.48
C VAL A 19 10.33 -13.35 -7.30
N ALA A 20 9.19 -13.42 -6.59
CA ALA A 20 8.37 -12.24 -6.29
C ALA A 20 9.08 -11.24 -5.37
N GLU A 21 9.81 -11.73 -4.35
CA GLU A 21 10.58 -10.85 -3.47
C GLU A 21 11.76 -10.20 -4.21
N THR A 22 12.43 -10.96 -5.08
CA THR A 22 13.48 -10.44 -5.96
C THR A 22 12.96 -9.33 -6.87
N LEU A 23 11.79 -9.52 -7.49
CA LEU A 23 11.13 -8.51 -8.31
C LEU A 23 10.78 -7.26 -7.50
N LEU A 24 10.15 -7.42 -6.33
CA LEU A 24 9.81 -6.31 -5.45
C LEU A 24 11.05 -5.48 -5.10
N ARG A 25 12.11 -6.14 -4.64
CA ARG A 25 13.38 -5.50 -4.25
C ARG A 25 14.00 -4.71 -5.39
N ARG A 26 14.07 -5.31 -6.58
CA ARG A 26 14.62 -4.67 -7.78
C ARG A 26 13.77 -3.46 -8.20
N ASN A 27 12.46 -3.67 -8.33
CA ASN A 27 11.56 -2.65 -8.87
C ASN A 27 11.40 -1.45 -7.93
N LEU A 28 11.49 -1.65 -6.60
CA LEU A 28 11.56 -0.54 -5.63
C LEU A 28 12.74 0.39 -5.92
N GLN A 29 13.91 -0.17 -6.22
CA GLN A 29 15.09 0.62 -6.56
C GLN A 29 14.94 1.30 -7.92
N GLU A 30 14.56 0.55 -8.95
CA GLU A 30 14.40 1.05 -10.33
C GLU A 30 13.35 2.17 -10.44
N LYS A 31 12.27 2.07 -9.65
CA LYS A 31 11.14 3.02 -9.65
C LYS A 31 11.19 4.04 -8.51
N SER A 32 12.30 4.12 -7.79
CA SER A 32 12.45 4.98 -6.60
C SER A 32 12.07 6.45 -6.84
N ALA A 33 12.48 7.02 -7.98
CA ALA A 33 12.14 8.38 -8.36
C ALA A 33 10.65 8.55 -8.65
N GLU A 34 10.04 7.60 -9.38
CA GLU A 34 8.60 7.57 -9.69
C GLU A 34 7.77 7.51 -8.41
N LEU A 35 8.12 6.58 -7.50
CA LEU A 35 7.48 6.41 -6.19
C LEU A 35 7.54 7.70 -5.38
N LYS A 36 8.71 8.35 -5.34
CA LYS A 36 8.90 9.60 -4.59
C LYS A 36 8.07 10.74 -5.17
N THR A 37 8.07 10.92 -6.49
CA THR A 37 7.24 11.95 -7.14
C THR A 37 5.76 11.73 -6.89
N LEU A 38 5.29 10.48 -6.97
CA LEU A 38 3.90 10.16 -6.67
C LEU A 38 3.58 10.40 -5.18
N TRP A 39 4.50 10.04 -4.28
CA TRP A 39 4.35 10.29 -2.84
C TRP A 39 4.25 11.78 -2.54
N GLU A 40 5.09 12.63 -3.16
CA GLU A 40 5.03 14.08 -3.01
C GLU A 40 3.70 14.64 -3.52
N LYS A 41 3.22 14.18 -4.67
CA LYS A 41 1.91 14.55 -5.23
C LYS A 41 0.77 14.20 -4.28
N VAL A 42 0.75 12.96 -3.77
CA VAL A 42 -0.29 12.43 -2.89
C VAL A 42 -0.30 13.11 -1.53
N ASN A 43 0.85 13.57 -1.02
CA ASN A 43 0.97 14.24 0.27
C ASN A 43 0.84 15.78 0.19
N GLY A 44 0.60 16.35 -1.00
CA GLY A 44 0.37 17.79 -1.15
C GLY A 44 -1.03 18.24 -0.75
N GLU A 45 -1.25 19.56 -0.76
CA GLU A 45 -2.53 20.21 -0.43
C GLU A 45 -3.71 19.57 -1.17
N TRP A 46 -3.60 19.41 -2.49
CA TRP A 46 -4.66 18.86 -3.32
C TRP A 46 -4.79 17.32 -3.22
N GLY A 47 -3.72 16.65 -2.80
CA GLY A 47 -3.68 15.19 -2.71
C GLY A 47 -4.15 14.64 -1.36
N TYR A 48 -3.90 15.38 -0.28
CA TYR A 48 -4.17 14.94 1.08
C TYR A 48 -5.06 15.91 1.85
N GLU A 49 -4.64 17.18 1.96
CA GLU A 49 -5.28 18.13 2.87
C GLU A 49 -6.70 18.48 2.44
N ASP A 50 -6.91 18.92 1.19
CA ASP A 50 -8.25 19.27 0.68
C ASP A 50 -9.19 18.04 0.73
N PRO A 51 -8.90 16.88 0.12
CA PRO A 51 -9.88 15.78 0.12
C PRO A 51 -10.23 15.27 1.52
N VAL A 52 -9.26 15.20 2.45
CA VAL A 52 -9.54 14.76 3.83
C VAL A 52 -10.36 15.81 4.58
N TYR A 53 -10.05 17.10 4.45
CA TYR A 53 -10.88 18.15 5.05
C TYR A 53 -12.30 18.17 4.47
N ARG A 54 -12.43 18.00 3.14
CA ARG A 54 -13.71 18.01 2.41
C ARG A 54 -14.66 16.92 2.88
N PHE A 55 -14.15 15.84 3.46
CA PHE A 55 -14.95 14.84 4.15
C PHE A 55 -15.77 15.46 5.29
N TYR A 56 -15.17 16.30 6.13
CA TYR A 56 -15.88 16.96 7.22
C TYR A 56 -16.83 18.07 6.74
N ALA A 57 -16.58 18.60 5.53
CA ALA A 57 -17.44 19.59 4.88
C ALA A 57 -18.59 18.97 4.04
N GLN A 58 -18.75 17.65 4.03
CA GLN A 58 -19.72 16.93 3.18
C GLN A 58 -19.65 17.31 1.70
N SER A 59 -18.45 17.52 1.19
CA SER A 59 -18.25 17.98 -0.18
C SER A 59 -18.03 16.81 -1.12
N PHE A 60 -18.71 16.83 -2.27
CA PHE A 60 -18.52 15.85 -3.36
C PHE A 60 -17.05 15.73 -3.81
N LYS A 61 -16.21 16.74 -3.55
CA LYS A 61 -14.78 16.73 -3.86
C LYS A 61 -14.01 15.57 -3.22
N VAL A 62 -14.53 14.97 -2.14
CA VAL A 62 -13.95 13.73 -1.57
C VAL A 62 -13.79 12.64 -2.62
N TYR A 63 -14.76 12.49 -3.52
CA TYR A 63 -14.76 11.44 -4.52
C TYR A 63 -13.64 11.60 -5.57
N ALA A 64 -13.03 12.78 -5.69
CA ALA A 64 -11.90 13.01 -6.60
C ALA A 64 -10.62 12.26 -6.16
N VAL A 65 -10.48 11.94 -4.86
CA VAL A 65 -9.29 11.23 -4.35
C VAL A 65 -9.18 9.78 -4.87
N GLN A 66 -10.25 9.25 -5.47
CA GLN A 66 -10.25 7.95 -6.14
C GLN A 66 -9.24 7.91 -7.29
N GLU A 67 -9.05 9.02 -8.02
CA GLU A 67 -8.08 9.11 -9.12
C GLU A 67 -6.65 8.88 -8.60
N LEU A 68 -6.28 9.58 -7.51
CA LEU A 68 -4.99 9.38 -6.85
C LEU A 68 -4.86 7.96 -6.29
N THR A 69 -5.94 7.41 -5.73
CA THR A 69 -5.95 6.02 -5.24
C THR A 69 -5.60 5.03 -6.36
N LEU A 70 -6.19 5.21 -7.55
CA LEU A 70 -5.92 4.36 -8.72
C LEU A 70 -4.52 4.58 -9.31
N GLU A 71 -4.00 5.81 -9.29
CA GLU A 71 -2.61 6.09 -9.66
C GLU A 71 -1.62 5.36 -8.73
N ILE A 72 -1.86 5.40 -7.41
CA ILE A 72 -1.06 4.67 -6.41
C ILE A 72 -1.13 3.17 -6.66
N VAL A 73 -2.34 2.63 -6.85
CA VAL A 73 -2.58 1.22 -7.13
C VAL A 73 -1.79 0.78 -8.38
N THR A 74 -1.89 1.53 -9.47
CA THR A 74 -1.16 1.23 -10.71
C THR A 74 0.35 1.21 -10.49
N CYS A 75 0.88 2.19 -9.73
CA CYS A 75 2.30 2.24 -9.40
C CYS A 75 2.72 1.02 -8.57
N LEU A 76 1.95 0.67 -7.53
CA LEU A 76 2.20 -0.49 -6.67
C LEU A 76 2.08 -1.82 -7.44
N GLU A 77 1.10 -1.98 -8.34
CA GLU A 77 0.97 -3.17 -9.19
C GLU A 77 2.22 -3.38 -10.05
N SER A 78 2.81 -2.28 -10.54
CA SER A 78 4.03 -2.34 -11.35
C SER A 78 5.26 -2.85 -10.60
N LEU A 79 5.25 -2.86 -9.26
CA LEU A 79 6.35 -3.38 -8.46
C LEU A 79 6.42 -4.91 -8.50
N VAL A 80 5.29 -5.61 -8.61
CA VAL A 80 5.24 -7.09 -8.74
C VAL A 80 4.08 -7.49 -9.68
N PRO A 81 4.21 -7.28 -11.01
CA PRO A 81 3.08 -7.37 -11.95
C PRO A 81 2.38 -8.74 -12.01
N GLU A 82 3.07 -9.82 -11.65
CA GLU A 82 2.53 -11.19 -11.68
C GLU A 82 1.74 -11.56 -10.41
N ARG A 83 1.66 -10.65 -9.43
CA ARG A 83 0.97 -10.88 -8.16
C ARG A 83 -0.26 -9.99 -8.04
N LYS A 84 -1.34 -10.60 -7.54
CA LYS A 84 -2.47 -9.84 -7.03
C LYS A 84 -2.12 -9.27 -5.65
N PHE A 85 -2.76 -8.17 -5.31
CA PHE A 85 -2.70 -7.67 -3.93
C PHE A 85 -3.44 -8.57 -2.96
N HIS A 86 -3.10 -8.42 -1.69
CA HIS A 86 -3.76 -9.06 -0.56
C HIS A 86 -5.29 -8.90 -0.63
N PRO A 87 -6.08 -9.97 -0.41
CA PRO A 87 -7.54 -9.96 -0.59
C PRO A 87 -8.27 -8.85 0.19
N PHE A 88 -7.82 -8.52 1.40
CA PHE A 88 -8.41 -7.43 2.18
C PHE A 88 -8.17 -6.06 1.55
N PHE A 89 -6.98 -5.82 0.98
CA PHE A 89 -6.73 -4.57 0.28
C PHE A 89 -7.56 -4.47 -1.00
N GLN A 90 -7.69 -5.57 -1.74
CA GLN A 90 -8.56 -5.62 -2.92
C GLN A 90 -10.03 -5.31 -2.58
N LYS A 91 -10.53 -5.83 -1.44
CA LYS A 91 -11.86 -5.52 -0.94
C LYS A 91 -12.02 -4.02 -0.63
N ILE A 92 -11.07 -3.45 0.10
CA ILE A 92 -11.05 -2.01 0.43
C ILE A 92 -11.07 -1.16 -0.86
N LEU A 93 -10.25 -1.51 -1.86
CA LEU A 93 -10.23 -0.80 -3.14
C LEU A 93 -11.57 -0.90 -3.88
N ALA A 94 -12.18 -2.08 -3.92
CA ALA A 94 -13.48 -2.29 -4.55
C ALA A 94 -14.61 -1.51 -3.87
N GLU A 95 -14.55 -1.33 -2.55
CA GLU A 95 -15.53 -0.57 -1.78
C GLU A 95 -15.30 0.95 -1.84
N GLY A 96 -14.07 1.40 -2.09
CA GLY A 96 -13.68 2.81 -2.06
C GLY A 96 -13.53 3.51 -3.41
N THR A 97 -13.43 2.76 -4.51
CA THR A 97 -13.19 3.29 -5.87
C THR A 97 -14.36 3.02 -6.83
N GLY A 98 -14.40 3.71 -7.98
CA GLY A 98 -15.47 3.56 -8.98
C GLY A 98 -16.82 4.13 -8.54
N ARG A 99 -16.82 4.99 -7.51
CA ARG A 99 -18.03 5.56 -6.91
C ARG A 99 -18.38 6.91 -7.50
N GLU A 100 -19.66 7.09 -7.78
CA GLU A 100 -20.22 8.37 -8.20
C GLU A 100 -20.94 9.04 -7.04
N PHE A 101 -20.74 10.35 -6.87
CA PHE A 101 -21.43 11.13 -5.86
C PHE A 101 -22.92 11.29 -6.19
N SER A 102 -23.77 11.11 -5.19
CA SER A 102 -25.17 11.51 -5.22
C SER A 102 -25.49 12.47 -4.08
N MET A 103 -26.36 13.45 -4.33
CA MET A 103 -26.90 14.30 -3.25
C MET A 103 -27.60 13.48 -2.14
N ALA A 104 -28.06 12.27 -2.45
CA ALA A 104 -28.62 11.34 -1.46
C ALA A 104 -27.58 10.87 -0.43
N ASP A 105 -26.30 10.84 -0.79
CA ASP A 105 -25.20 10.40 0.08
C ASP A 105 -25.05 11.31 1.28
N ASN A 106 -25.36 12.60 1.16
CA ASN A 106 -25.28 13.56 2.27
C ASN A 106 -26.12 13.15 3.49
N ARG A 107 -27.20 12.38 3.28
CA ARG A 107 -28.05 11.86 4.39
C ARG A 107 -27.38 10.73 5.19
N ARG A 108 -26.38 10.06 4.61
CA ARG A 108 -25.62 8.95 5.20
C ARG A 108 -24.15 9.14 4.84
N TRP A 109 -23.65 10.35 5.12
CA TRP A 109 -22.40 10.82 4.54
C TRP A 109 -21.20 9.97 4.94
N VAL A 110 -21.14 9.58 6.22
CA VAL A 110 -20.03 8.76 6.71
C VAL A 110 -20.04 7.41 6.03
N GLU A 111 -21.18 6.74 5.97
CA GLU A 111 -21.32 5.43 5.32
C GLU A 111 -21.03 5.52 3.81
N ALA A 112 -21.43 6.62 3.18
CA ALA A 112 -21.21 6.82 1.76
C ALA A 112 -19.76 7.20 1.44
N ALA A 113 -19.14 8.15 2.13
CA ALA A 113 -17.85 8.70 1.73
C ALA A 113 -16.64 8.04 2.43
N ALA A 114 -16.82 7.41 3.60
CA ALA A 114 -15.68 6.85 4.35
C ALA A 114 -14.91 5.77 3.58
N PRO A 115 -15.54 4.85 2.82
CA PRO A 115 -14.79 3.85 2.06
C PRO A 115 -13.80 4.47 1.05
N THR A 116 -14.14 5.62 0.46
CA THR A 116 -13.24 6.33 -0.47
C THR A 116 -12.00 6.87 0.24
N ILE A 117 -12.16 7.42 1.45
CA ILE A 117 -11.02 7.86 2.27
C ILE A 117 -10.20 6.66 2.77
N GLU A 118 -10.86 5.58 3.18
CA GLU A 118 -10.19 4.35 3.64
C GLU A 118 -9.31 3.74 2.56
N ALA A 119 -9.84 3.57 1.34
CA ALA A 119 -9.07 3.07 0.20
C ALA A 119 -7.86 3.95 -0.11
N PHE A 120 -8.05 5.27 -0.13
CA PHE A 120 -6.97 6.22 -0.32
C PHE A 120 -5.89 6.10 0.76
N GLN A 121 -6.27 6.03 2.04
CA GLN A 121 -5.32 5.97 3.16
C GLN A 121 -4.53 4.66 3.15
N HIS A 122 -5.16 3.53 2.84
CA HIS A 122 -4.44 2.26 2.70
C HIS A 122 -3.49 2.26 1.50
N ALA A 123 -3.92 2.78 0.34
CA ALA A 123 -3.05 2.91 -0.83
C ALA A 123 -1.85 3.83 -0.52
N ARG A 124 -2.10 4.99 0.08
CA ARG A 124 -1.07 5.95 0.51
C ARG A 124 -0.11 5.33 1.52
N PHE A 125 -0.59 4.55 2.48
CA PHE A 125 0.27 3.82 3.43
C PHE A 125 1.24 2.88 2.71
N PHE A 126 0.77 2.09 1.75
CA PHE A 126 1.66 1.18 1.01
C PHE A 126 2.63 1.93 0.10
N LEU A 127 2.23 3.06 -0.50
CA LEU A 127 3.16 3.94 -1.20
C LEU A 127 4.24 4.50 -0.27
N ASP A 128 3.87 4.94 0.94
CA ASP A 128 4.82 5.40 1.95
C ASP A 128 5.81 4.31 2.33
N MET A 129 5.34 3.07 2.53
CA MET A 129 6.24 1.95 2.79
C MET A 129 7.15 1.67 1.60
N ALA A 130 6.66 1.72 0.36
CA ALA A 130 7.47 1.54 -0.84
C ALA A 130 8.60 2.60 -0.92
N CYS A 131 8.29 3.86 -0.65
CA CYS A 131 9.28 4.93 -0.57
C CYS A 131 10.29 4.69 0.56
N ARG A 132 9.82 4.35 1.76
CA ARG A 132 10.65 4.23 2.96
C ARG A 132 11.62 3.05 2.91
N TYR A 133 11.21 1.94 2.32
CA TYR A 133 12.02 0.73 2.17
C TYR A 133 12.72 0.67 0.82
N THR A 134 13.10 1.84 0.30
CA THR A 134 14.03 1.98 -0.81
C THR A 134 15.32 2.66 -0.31
N PRO A 135 16.47 1.97 -0.28
CA PRO A 135 16.69 0.59 -0.72
C PRO A 135 16.05 -0.44 0.24
N PRO A 136 15.71 -1.65 -0.26
CA PRO A 136 15.12 -2.70 0.55
C PRO A 136 16.12 -3.24 1.59
N PRO A 137 15.64 -3.72 2.76
CA PRO A 137 16.50 -4.18 3.84
C PRO A 137 17.25 -5.45 3.43
N PRO A 138 18.51 -5.68 3.87
CA PRO A 138 19.26 -6.88 3.52
C PRO A 138 18.52 -8.18 3.87
N ALA A 139 18.76 -9.25 3.12
CA ALA A 139 18.21 -10.56 3.47
C ALA A 139 18.70 -11.00 4.86
N GLY A 140 17.82 -11.60 5.66
CA GLY A 140 18.16 -12.10 7.00
C GLY A 140 18.19 -11.07 8.12
N THR A 141 17.93 -9.78 7.87
CA THR A 141 17.70 -8.82 8.96
C THR A 141 16.36 -9.10 9.64
N ALA A 142 16.25 -8.79 10.93
CA ALA A 142 14.97 -8.78 11.62
C ALA A 142 13.96 -7.93 10.82
N MET A 143 12.74 -8.43 10.68
CA MET A 143 11.76 -7.86 9.76
C MET A 143 11.04 -6.68 10.41
N ASP A 144 11.39 -5.46 10.00
CA ASP A 144 10.62 -4.27 10.39
C ASP A 144 9.18 -4.36 9.85
N SER A 145 8.22 -3.85 10.62
CA SER A 145 6.80 -3.97 10.29
C SER A 145 6.43 -3.36 8.94
N GLY A 146 7.12 -2.30 8.48
CA GLY A 146 6.82 -1.70 7.19
C GLY A 146 7.28 -2.54 5.99
N TRP A 147 8.42 -3.22 6.13
CA TRP A 147 8.86 -4.21 5.14
C TRP A 147 7.93 -5.43 5.14
N ALA A 148 7.53 -5.89 6.33
CA ALA A 148 6.53 -6.94 6.47
C ALA A 148 5.19 -6.56 5.81
N ALA A 149 4.76 -5.30 5.95
CA ALA A 149 3.53 -4.80 5.34
C ALA A 149 3.59 -4.84 3.80
N LEU A 150 4.69 -4.38 3.18
CA LEU A 150 4.88 -4.50 1.73
C LEU A 150 4.88 -5.94 1.26
N ARG A 151 5.59 -6.84 1.94
CA ARG A 151 5.57 -8.27 1.61
C ARG A 151 4.15 -8.85 1.72
N SER A 152 3.42 -8.47 2.78
CA SER A 152 2.04 -8.90 3.00
C SER A 152 1.10 -8.39 1.90
N LEU A 153 1.30 -7.18 1.38
CA LEU A 153 0.53 -6.64 0.26
C LEU A 153 0.58 -7.56 -0.97
N TYR A 154 1.73 -8.19 -1.23
CA TYR A 154 1.93 -9.11 -2.37
C TYR A 154 1.87 -10.60 -1.99
N GLU A 155 1.45 -10.93 -0.76
CA GLU A 155 1.41 -12.29 -0.21
C GLU A 155 2.77 -13.02 -0.32
N ILE A 156 3.85 -12.32 0.01
CA ILE A 156 5.23 -12.84 0.05
C ILE A 156 5.57 -13.21 1.50
N TRP A 157 5.93 -14.48 1.74
CA TRP A 157 6.21 -15.03 3.07
C TRP A 157 7.69 -15.40 3.24
#